data_AF-A0A523H1H7-F1
#
_entry.id   AF-A0A523H1H7-F1
#
_cell.length_a   1.000
_cell.length_b   1.000
_cell.length_c   1.000
_cell.angle_alpha   90.00
_cell.angle_beta   90.00
_cell.angle_gamma   90.00
#
_symmetry.space_group_name_H-M   'P 1'
#
loop_
_entity.id
_entity.type
_entity.pdbx_description
1 polymer ?
#
loop_
_entity_poly.entity_id
_entity_poly.type
_entity_poly.pdbx_seq_one_letter_code
_entity_poly.pdbx_strand_id
1 'polypeptide(L)'
;MSSAQEFSYDKEGVSKGFKKPGYSPYAGRNFPTQVYFGDTHLHTALSGDAFGFGNKVNDADALRFARGQEITSAGGIRVKLSRPLDFLVVADHAVGYGAMFEVYYGNPMLMSDPKLKQWSGMLNEGGETAFKAVMEMIQSVAAKTVPPALLDRKLFRSVWEKHTAVADLYNDPGTFTSFQGYEWTSHPGGNNLHRVVIFRGAADKVNQILPFASYNSENPEDLWKWMQAYEEKTGGSILAIPHNGNLSSGTMFDVETFKGNPLSKAYAESRMRWEPLYEVTQIKGDGEAHPFLSPDDEFADYETWDKGNLDLSVLKKNSMLAGEYGRSGLKRGLLLQGKLGANPYKFGMIGSTDSHTSLATAAEENFFGKHSGKEPTPERWNHPIFDFNGVQVMGWQQAASGYAAVWARENTRQAIFDAMQRKETYATTGSRMTVRFFGGWDFVAEDAHNRLP
;
A
#
# COMPACT_ATOMS: atom_id res chain seq x y z
N MET A 1 -18.56 -11.21 18.56
CA MET A 1 -18.33 -9.83 19.03
C MET A 1 -17.03 -9.81 19.83
N SER A 2 -15.91 -9.51 19.17
CA SER A 2 -14.63 -9.28 19.82
C SER A 2 -14.36 -7.79 19.66
N SER A 3 -14.84 -6.99 20.61
CA SER A 3 -14.41 -5.60 20.69
C SER A 3 -12.91 -5.60 20.98
N ALA A 4 -12.11 -5.06 20.08
CA ALA A 4 -10.77 -4.63 20.40
C ALA A 4 -10.90 -3.66 21.58
N GLN A 5 -10.58 -4.12 22.79
CA GLN A 5 -10.51 -3.25 23.96
C GLN A 5 -9.33 -2.31 23.72
N GLU A 6 -9.62 -1.09 23.26
CA GLU A 6 -8.71 0.02 23.45
C GLU A 6 -8.54 0.21 24.96
N PHE A 7 -7.38 -0.19 25.48
CA PHE A 7 -7.01 0.13 26.83
C PHE A 7 -6.79 1.65 26.91
N SER A 8 -7.75 2.35 27.52
CA SER A 8 -7.55 3.68 28.08
C SER A 8 -6.60 3.53 29.26
N TYR A 9 -5.31 3.72 29.03
CA TYR A 9 -4.31 3.66 30.10
C TYR A 9 -4.28 4.98 30.87
N ASP A 10 -5.03 5.05 31.97
CA ASP A 10 -4.72 5.99 33.05
C ASP A 10 -3.55 5.46 33.90
N LYS A 11 -2.99 6.32 34.77
CA LYS A 11 -1.83 5.96 35.61
C LYS A 11 -2.08 4.71 36.48
N GLU A 12 -3.31 4.53 36.94
CA GLU A 12 -3.72 3.35 37.72
C GLU A 12 -3.83 2.07 36.88
N GLY A 13 -4.21 2.18 35.61
CA GLY A 13 -4.29 1.07 34.66
C GLY A 13 -2.90 0.56 34.25
N VAL A 14 -1.93 1.45 34.07
CA VAL A 14 -0.53 1.09 33.77
C VAL A 14 0.11 0.38 34.96
N SER A 15 -0.02 0.93 36.17
CA SER A 15 0.60 0.36 37.38
C SER A 15 0.07 -1.03 37.78
N LYS A 16 -1.17 -1.39 37.42
CA LYS A 16 -1.73 -2.74 37.63
C LYS A 16 -1.15 -3.81 36.69
N GLY A 17 -0.60 -3.42 35.54
CA GLY A 17 0.02 -4.33 34.56
C GLY A 17 1.38 -4.89 35.00
N PHE A 18 2.08 -4.17 35.89
CA PHE A 18 3.45 -4.49 36.32
C PHE A 18 3.50 -5.08 37.75
N LYS A 19 2.61 -6.03 38.07
CA LYS A 19 2.85 -6.87 39.26
C LYS A 19 4.12 -7.68 39.03
N LYS A 20 5.04 -7.71 40.00
CA LYS A 20 6.24 -8.56 39.97
C LYS A 20 5.83 -9.97 39.50
N PRO A 21 6.36 -10.47 38.38
CA PRO A 21 6.13 -11.84 37.98
C PRO A 21 6.66 -12.73 39.12
N GLY A 22 6.11 -13.92 39.29
CA GLY A 22 6.76 -14.92 40.16
C GLY A 22 8.20 -15.22 39.72
N TYR A 23 8.83 -16.22 40.30
CA TYR A 23 10.24 -16.57 40.01
C TYR A 23 10.58 -16.70 38.50
N SER A 24 9.62 -17.12 37.67
CA SER A 24 9.79 -17.19 36.21
C SER A 24 9.30 -15.91 35.52
N PRO A 25 10.18 -15.09 34.95
CA PRO A 25 9.80 -13.87 34.22
C PRO A 25 9.14 -14.17 32.86
N TYR A 26 9.08 -15.45 32.46
CA TYR A 26 8.47 -15.87 31.19
C TYR A 26 7.03 -16.39 31.36
N ALA A 27 6.61 -16.69 32.59
CA ALA A 27 5.26 -17.18 32.85
C ALA A 27 4.23 -16.08 32.53
N GLY A 28 3.19 -16.42 31.76
CA GLY A 28 2.13 -15.47 31.38
C GLY A 28 2.51 -14.46 30.29
N ARG A 29 3.70 -14.59 29.67
CA ARG A 29 4.14 -13.70 28.59
C ARG A 29 3.15 -13.71 27.43
N ASN A 30 2.52 -12.56 27.16
CA ASN A 30 1.43 -12.44 26.20
C ASN A 30 1.59 -11.26 25.22
N PHE A 31 2.81 -10.94 24.77
CA PHE A 31 3.06 -9.90 23.75
C PHE A 31 3.95 -10.45 22.61
N PRO A 32 3.88 -9.87 21.39
CA PRO A 32 4.67 -10.33 20.25
C PRO A 32 6.18 -10.15 20.48
N THR A 33 6.97 -11.11 19.99
CA THR A 33 8.44 -11.11 20.13
C THR A 33 9.20 -11.24 18.82
N GLN A 34 8.48 -11.34 17.71
CA GLN A 34 9.05 -11.41 16.37
C GLN A 34 8.59 -10.20 15.58
N VAL A 35 9.47 -9.70 14.73
CA VAL A 35 9.13 -8.71 13.71
C VAL A 35 9.16 -9.41 12.37
N TYR A 36 8.05 -9.31 11.64
CA TYR A 36 7.95 -9.75 10.26
C TYR A 36 8.08 -8.54 9.35
N PHE A 37 8.92 -8.66 8.32
CA PHE A 37 9.17 -7.63 7.32
C PHE A 37 8.54 -8.02 5.99
N GLY A 38 7.71 -7.15 5.46
CA GLY A 38 7.06 -7.39 4.18
C GLY A 38 6.86 -6.12 3.39
N ASP A 39 6.26 -6.29 2.23
CA ASP A 39 5.82 -5.19 1.38
C ASP A 39 4.30 -5.29 1.26
N THR A 40 3.60 -4.21 1.57
CA THR A 40 2.13 -4.17 1.47
C THR A 40 1.65 -3.60 0.17
N HIS A 41 2.55 -3.15 -0.71
CA HIS A 41 2.16 -2.39 -1.87
C HIS A 41 3.07 -2.72 -3.06
N LEU A 42 2.74 -3.80 -3.76
CA LEU A 42 3.44 -4.25 -4.96
C LEU A 42 2.46 -4.47 -6.11
N HIS A 43 2.80 -3.95 -7.28
CA HIS A 43 2.04 -4.15 -8.52
C HIS A 43 2.78 -5.12 -9.44
N THR A 44 2.00 -5.90 -10.18
CA THR A 44 2.41 -6.97 -11.08
C THR A 44 1.90 -6.70 -12.49
N ALA A 45 2.10 -7.65 -13.40
CA ALA A 45 1.52 -7.59 -14.75
C ALA A 45 -0.03 -7.58 -14.77
N LEU A 46 -0.71 -7.81 -13.64
CA LEU A 46 -2.16 -7.66 -13.55
C LEU A 46 -2.60 -6.19 -13.41
N SER A 47 -1.74 -5.28 -12.93
CA SER A 47 -2.03 -3.85 -12.96
C SER A 47 -1.89 -3.28 -14.37
N GLY A 48 -2.86 -2.47 -14.79
CA GLY A 48 -2.89 -1.89 -16.14
C GLY A 48 -1.71 -0.97 -16.42
N ASP A 49 -1.28 -0.18 -15.45
CA ASP A 49 -0.17 0.76 -15.60
C ASP A 49 1.19 0.06 -15.58
N ALA A 50 1.41 -0.89 -14.66
CA ALA A 50 2.60 -1.75 -14.66
C ALA A 50 2.74 -2.49 -16.00
N PHE A 51 1.66 -3.12 -16.46
CA PHE A 51 1.65 -3.80 -17.75
C PHE A 51 1.92 -2.85 -18.92
N GLY A 52 1.31 -1.65 -18.86
CA GLY A 52 1.48 -0.58 -19.84
C GLY A 52 2.91 -0.05 -19.92
N PHE A 53 3.65 -0.02 -18.80
CA PHE A 53 5.08 0.27 -18.77
C PHE A 53 5.96 -0.88 -19.28
N GLY A 54 5.37 -2.01 -19.65
CA GLY A 54 6.06 -3.17 -20.21
C GLY A 54 6.35 -4.27 -19.19
N ASN A 55 5.86 -4.18 -17.95
CA ASN A 55 6.01 -5.25 -16.97
C ASN A 55 5.19 -6.47 -17.41
N LYS A 56 5.84 -7.63 -17.46
CA LYS A 56 5.21 -8.92 -17.78
C LYS A 56 5.36 -9.96 -16.67
N VAL A 57 6.03 -9.60 -15.56
CA VAL A 57 6.20 -10.47 -14.41
C VAL A 57 4.86 -10.56 -13.67
N ASN A 58 4.33 -11.78 -13.50
CA ASN A 58 3.02 -12.00 -12.89
C ASN A 58 3.10 -12.07 -11.35
N ASP A 59 1.93 -12.16 -10.73
CA ASP A 59 1.73 -12.33 -9.28
C ASP A 59 2.42 -13.59 -8.72
N ALA A 60 2.37 -14.72 -9.42
CA ALA A 60 3.04 -15.94 -9.00
C ALA A 60 4.57 -15.77 -8.94
N ASP A 61 5.17 -15.15 -9.95
CA ASP A 61 6.61 -14.88 -9.97
C ASP A 61 7.02 -13.83 -8.95
N ALA A 62 6.18 -12.81 -8.72
CA ALA A 62 6.38 -11.83 -7.65
C ALA A 62 6.40 -12.50 -6.26
N LEU A 63 5.48 -13.43 -6.01
CA LEU A 63 5.41 -14.21 -4.76
C LEU A 63 6.60 -15.17 -4.62
N ARG A 64 7.04 -15.82 -5.72
CA ARG A 64 8.26 -16.63 -5.74
C ARG A 64 9.50 -15.79 -5.40
N PHE A 65 9.60 -14.59 -5.98
CA PHE A 65 10.68 -13.65 -5.73
C PHE A 65 10.72 -13.19 -4.26
N ALA A 66 9.56 -12.80 -3.71
CA ALA A 66 9.44 -12.42 -2.30
C ALA A 66 9.83 -13.56 -1.34
N ARG A 67 9.56 -14.82 -1.72
CA ARG A 67 10.00 -16.04 -1.01
C ARG A 67 11.49 -16.36 -1.19
N GLY A 68 12.24 -15.54 -1.94
CA GLY A 68 13.69 -15.66 -2.12
C GLY A 68 14.13 -16.49 -3.33
N GLN A 69 13.23 -16.78 -4.27
CA GLN A 69 13.62 -17.41 -5.53
C GLN A 69 14.28 -16.38 -6.47
N GLU A 70 15.18 -16.86 -7.33
CA GLU A 70 15.68 -16.07 -8.46
C GLU A 70 14.62 -16.07 -9.57
N ILE A 71 14.32 -14.88 -10.11
CA ILE A 71 13.45 -14.71 -11.27
C ILE A 71 14.13 -13.82 -12.32
N THR A 72 13.45 -13.55 -13.43
CA THR A 72 13.90 -12.62 -14.46
C THR A 72 12.98 -11.40 -14.47
N SER A 73 13.56 -10.19 -14.40
CA SER A 73 12.84 -8.91 -14.47
C SER A 73 12.24 -8.68 -15.87
N ALA A 74 11.42 -7.64 -16.02
CA ALA A 74 10.83 -7.31 -17.32
C ALA A 74 11.90 -6.93 -18.35
N GLY A 75 13.00 -6.31 -17.91
CA GLY A 75 14.18 -6.00 -18.71
C GLY A 75 15.12 -7.18 -18.98
N GLY A 76 14.79 -8.40 -18.54
CA GLY A 76 15.60 -9.60 -18.79
C GLY A 76 16.75 -9.82 -17.80
N ILE A 77 16.77 -9.09 -16.68
CA ILE A 77 17.84 -9.18 -15.67
C ILE A 77 17.48 -10.27 -14.66
N ARG A 78 18.41 -11.16 -14.33
CA ARG A 78 18.23 -12.11 -13.21
C ARG A 78 18.28 -11.36 -11.89
N VAL A 79 17.30 -11.60 -11.05
CA VAL A 79 17.13 -10.86 -9.79
C VAL A 79 16.72 -11.78 -8.65
N LYS A 80 17.26 -11.52 -7.46
CA LYS A 80 16.97 -12.23 -6.22
C LYS A 80 17.10 -11.29 -5.02
N LEU A 81 16.26 -11.45 -4.00
CA LEU A 81 16.41 -10.72 -2.74
C LEU A 81 17.59 -11.28 -1.92
N SER A 82 18.34 -10.38 -1.27
CA SER A 82 19.39 -10.77 -0.29
C SER A 82 18.81 -11.53 0.90
N ARG A 83 17.57 -11.21 1.29
CA ARG A 83 16.77 -11.92 2.28
C ARG A 83 15.31 -12.04 1.82
N PRO A 84 14.70 -13.24 1.85
CA PRO A 84 13.26 -13.40 1.62
C PRO A 84 12.43 -12.45 2.50
N LEU A 85 11.31 -11.98 2.01
CA LEU A 85 10.31 -11.27 2.83
C LEU A 85 9.57 -12.28 3.71
N ASP A 86 9.02 -11.80 4.82
CA ASP A 86 8.16 -12.58 5.70
C ASP A 86 6.71 -12.58 5.19
N PHE A 87 6.29 -11.51 4.53
CA PHE A 87 4.98 -11.42 3.88
C PHE A 87 4.97 -10.49 2.66
N LEU A 88 3.97 -10.65 1.79
CA LEU A 88 3.72 -9.77 0.65
C LEU A 88 2.22 -9.58 0.44
N VAL A 89 1.82 -8.35 0.08
CA VAL A 89 0.54 -8.06 -0.55
C VAL A 89 0.80 -7.72 -2.01
N VAL A 90 0.21 -8.48 -2.93
CA VAL A 90 0.11 -8.08 -4.34
C VAL A 90 -1.12 -7.18 -4.45
N ALA A 91 -0.89 -5.89 -4.72
CA ALA A 91 -1.84 -4.80 -4.60
C ALA A 91 -2.14 -4.14 -5.96
N ASP A 92 -2.35 -4.94 -7.00
CA ASP A 92 -2.70 -4.41 -8.33
C ASP A 92 -3.97 -3.53 -8.30
N HIS A 93 -4.04 -2.54 -9.20
CA HIS A 93 -5.18 -1.63 -9.30
C HIS A 93 -6.50 -2.34 -9.60
N ALA A 94 -7.53 -2.11 -8.78
CA ALA A 94 -8.88 -2.64 -9.06
C ALA A 94 -9.51 -2.08 -10.34
N VAL A 95 -9.08 -0.89 -10.78
CA VAL A 95 -9.52 -0.31 -12.06
C VAL A 95 -8.88 -1.08 -13.21
N GLY A 96 -9.70 -1.76 -14.01
CA GLY A 96 -9.20 -2.54 -15.15
C GLY A 96 -8.34 -3.74 -14.73
N TYR A 97 -8.57 -4.28 -13.53
CA TYR A 97 -7.80 -5.38 -12.94
C TYR A 97 -7.59 -6.55 -13.92
N GLY A 98 -6.34 -6.78 -14.32
CA GLY A 98 -5.91 -7.80 -15.28
C GLY A 98 -6.42 -7.63 -16.72
N ALA A 99 -7.07 -6.52 -17.07
CA ALA A 99 -7.67 -6.32 -18.38
C ALA A 99 -6.63 -6.34 -19.51
N MET A 100 -5.54 -5.58 -19.38
CA MET A 100 -4.47 -5.56 -20.39
C MET A 100 -3.77 -6.92 -20.50
N PHE A 101 -3.57 -7.60 -19.37
CA PHE A 101 -3.01 -8.94 -19.30
C PHE A 101 -3.86 -9.94 -20.10
N GLU A 102 -5.17 -9.98 -19.84
CA GLU A 102 -6.10 -10.91 -20.51
C GLU A 102 -6.25 -10.61 -22.02
N VAL A 103 -6.15 -9.33 -22.44
CA VAL A 103 -6.10 -8.97 -23.87
C VAL A 103 -4.81 -9.48 -24.52
N TYR A 104 -3.66 -9.24 -23.90
CA TYR A 104 -2.37 -9.66 -24.44
C TYR A 104 -2.27 -11.17 -24.62
N TYR A 105 -2.66 -11.94 -23.60
CA TYR A 105 -2.63 -13.40 -23.65
C TYR A 105 -3.81 -14.03 -24.42
N GLY A 106 -4.64 -13.19 -25.06
CA GLY A 106 -5.64 -13.66 -26.00
C GLY A 106 -6.80 -14.41 -25.35
N ASN A 107 -7.29 -13.94 -24.19
CA ASN A 107 -8.39 -14.58 -23.48
C ASN A 107 -9.58 -14.83 -24.44
N PRO A 108 -10.07 -16.07 -24.59
CA PRO A 108 -11.15 -16.40 -25.51
C PRO A 108 -12.44 -15.59 -25.33
N MET A 109 -12.73 -15.12 -24.10
CA MET A 109 -13.87 -14.25 -23.82
C MET A 109 -13.75 -12.86 -24.49
N LEU A 110 -12.51 -12.43 -24.79
CA LEU A 110 -12.19 -11.13 -25.37
C LEU A 110 -11.95 -11.21 -26.87
N MET A 111 -11.43 -12.32 -27.38
CA MET A 111 -10.98 -12.44 -28.77
C MET A 111 -12.11 -12.45 -29.82
N SER A 112 -13.38 -12.53 -29.40
CA SER A 112 -14.52 -12.33 -30.29
C SER A 112 -14.75 -10.86 -30.66
N ASP A 113 -14.24 -9.91 -29.86
CA ASP A 113 -14.31 -8.48 -30.16
C ASP A 113 -13.17 -8.10 -31.13
N PRO A 114 -13.46 -7.56 -32.32
CA PRO A 114 -12.43 -7.22 -33.31
C PRO A 114 -11.41 -6.19 -32.80
N LYS A 115 -11.84 -5.24 -31.97
CA LYS A 115 -10.97 -4.19 -31.42
C LYS A 115 -10.02 -4.78 -30.38
N LEU A 116 -10.51 -5.66 -29.51
CA LEU A 116 -9.68 -6.36 -28.53
C LEU A 116 -8.70 -7.32 -29.20
N LYS A 117 -9.13 -8.01 -30.26
CA LYS A 117 -8.24 -8.84 -31.08
C LYS A 117 -7.15 -8.01 -31.77
N GLN A 118 -7.50 -6.82 -32.28
CA GLN A 118 -6.53 -5.88 -32.84
C GLN A 118 -5.51 -5.44 -31.77
N TRP A 119 -5.97 -5.01 -30.60
CA TRP A 119 -5.07 -4.63 -29.49
C TRP A 119 -4.19 -5.78 -29.05
N SER A 120 -4.72 -7.00 -28.95
CA SER A 120 -3.94 -8.20 -28.65
C SER A 120 -2.80 -8.39 -29.66
N GLY A 121 -3.09 -8.29 -30.97
CA GLY A 121 -2.08 -8.36 -32.02
C GLY A 121 -1.02 -7.28 -31.89
N MET A 122 -1.44 -6.03 -31.68
CA MET A 122 -0.54 -4.88 -31.51
C MET A 122 0.37 -5.02 -30.28
N LEU A 123 -0.17 -5.49 -29.14
CA LEU A 123 0.61 -5.70 -27.93
C LEU A 123 1.64 -6.84 -28.11
N ASN A 124 1.29 -7.90 -28.86
CA ASN A 124 2.20 -9.01 -29.17
C ASN A 124 3.26 -8.66 -30.21
N GLU A 125 3.00 -7.69 -31.10
CA GLU A 125 3.99 -7.17 -32.05
C GLU A 125 5.14 -6.45 -31.33
N GLY A 126 4.85 -5.81 -30.18
CA GLY A 126 5.85 -5.12 -29.38
C GLY A 126 6.20 -3.71 -29.89
N GLY A 127 7.23 -3.11 -29.30
CA GLY A 127 7.76 -1.80 -29.72
C GLY A 127 6.72 -0.67 -29.70
N GLU A 128 6.83 0.24 -30.68
CA GLU A 128 5.91 1.38 -30.84
C GLU A 128 4.45 0.94 -31.08
N THR A 129 4.25 -0.21 -31.74
CA THR A 129 2.91 -0.76 -32.00
C THR A 129 2.22 -1.16 -30.68
N ALA A 130 2.94 -1.82 -29.77
CA ALA A 130 2.41 -2.14 -28.45
C ALA A 130 2.15 -0.88 -27.62
N PHE A 131 3.07 0.09 -27.66
CA PHE A 131 2.87 1.38 -26.97
C PHE A 131 1.61 2.09 -27.46
N LYS A 132 1.38 2.11 -28.78
CA LYS A 132 0.15 2.66 -29.36
C LYS A 132 -1.10 1.94 -28.83
N ALA A 133 -1.10 0.62 -28.73
CA ALA A 133 -2.23 -0.12 -28.17
C ALA A 133 -2.49 0.24 -26.70
N VAL A 134 -1.44 0.34 -25.88
CA VAL A 134 -1.56 0.79 -24.48
C VAL A 134 -2.19 2.18 -24.40
N MET A 135 -1.72 3.12 -25.23
CA MET A 135 -2.28 4.49 -25.26
C MET A 135 -3.73 4.50 -25.73
N GLU A 136 -4.10 3.70 -26.73
CA GLU A 136 -5.50 3.55 -27.17
C GLU A 136 -6.39 2.98 -26.06
N MET A 137 -5.89 2.00 -25.29
CA MET A 137 -6.61 1.45 -24.14
C MET A 137 -6.82 2.50 -23.04
N ILE A 138 -5.77 3.24 -22.67
CA ILE A 138 -5.85 4.33 -21.67
C ILE A 138 -6.84 5.40 -22.12
N GLN A 139 -6.75 5.84 -23.37
CA GLN A 139 -7.67 6.83 -23.93
C GLN A 139 -9.12 6.35 -23.95
N SER A 140 -9.36 5.05 -24.16
CA SER A 140 -10.72 4.49 -24.13
C SER A 140 -11.37 4.60 -22.75
N VAL A 141 -10.59 4.51 -21.67
CA VAL A 141 -11.08 4.73 -20.30
C VAL A 141 -11.50 6.19 -20.11
N ALA A 142 -10.62 7.13 -20.46
CA ALA A 142 -10.90 8.56 -20.35
C ALA A 142 -12.11 9.00 -21.20
N ALA A 143 -12.23 8.44 -22.41
CA ALA A 143 -13.32 8.71 -23.34
C ALA A 143 -14.61 7.93 -23.03
N LYS A 144 -14.60 7.02 -22.03
CA LYS A 144 -15.72 6.12 -21.71
C LYS A 144 -16.17 5.25 -22.90
N THR A 145 -15.22 4.83 -23.73
CA THR A 145 -15.43 4.00 -24.93
C THR A 145 -14.78 2.62 -24.81
N VAL A 146 -14.48 2.18 -23.59
CA VAL A 146 -13.93 0.85 -23.29
C VAL A 146 -14.82 -0.24 -23.90
N PRO A 147 -14.27 -1.21 -24.67
CA PRO A 147 -15.05 -2.31 -25.23
C PRO A 147 -15.85 -3.06 -24.14
N PRO A 148 -17.16 -3.33 -24.36
CA PRO A 148 -18.03 -3.90 -23.32
C PRO A 148 -17.54 -5.22 -22.73
N ALA A 149 -16.83 -6.04 -23.49
CA ALA A 149 -16.29 -7.31 -23.00
C ALA A 149 -15.27 -7.13 -21.86
N LEU A 150 -14.54 -6.00 -21.82
CA LEU A 150 -13.64 -5.66 -20.69
C LEU A 150 -14.39 -5.20 -19.43
N LEU A 151 -15.66 -4.81 -19.59
CA LEU A 151 -16.54 -4.43 -18.48
C LEU A 151 -17.38 -5.62 -17.97
N ASP A 152 -17.23 -6.80 -18.58
CA ASP A 152 -17.99 -7.99 -18.19
C ASP A 152 -17.58 -8.43 -16.77
N ARG A 153 -18.58 -8.46 -15.89
CA ARG A 153 -18.43 -8.91 -14.50
C ARG A 153 -17.89 -10.34 -14.40
N LYS A 154 -18.15 -11.21 -15.38
CA LYS A 154 -17.61 -12.58 -15.44
C LYS A 154 -16.11 -12.59 -15.67
N LEU A 155 -15.61 -11.70 -16.55
CA LEU A 155 -14.17 -11.53 -16.75
C LEU A 155 -13.53 -11.08 -15.44
N PHE A 156 -14.04 -10.00 -14.85
CA PHE A 156 -13.48 -9.46 -13.60
C PHE A 156 -13.48 -10.49 -12.47
N ARG A 157 -14.59 -11.23 -12.32
CA ARG A 157 -14.66 -12.36 -11.37
C ARG A 157 -13.60 -13.42 -11.64
N SER A 158 -13.44 -13.84 -12.90
CA SER A 158 -12.47 -14.87 -13.26
C SER A 158 -11.03 -14.44 -12.96
N VAL A 159 -10.67 -13.19 -13.25
CA VAL A 159 -9.33 -12.66 -12.94
C VAL A 159 -9.12 -12.57 -11.44
N TRP A 160 -10.11 -12.06 -10.69
CA TRP A 160 -10.05 -11.97 -9.24
C TRP A 160 -9.91 -13.33 -8.55
N GLU A 161 -10.67 -14.33 -9.01
CA GLU A 161 -10.60 -15.69 -8.48
C GLU A 161 -9.25 -16.37 -8.80
N LYS A 162 -8.62 -16.05 -9.95
CA LYS A 162 -7.26 -16.51 -10.26
C LYS A 162 -6.22 -15.87 -9.34
N HIS A 163 -6.24 -14.55 -9.17
CA HIS A 163 -5.33 -13.83 -8.27
C HIS A 163 -5.42 -14.36 -6.83
N THR A 164 -6.64 -14.49 -6.31
CA THR A 164 -6.83 -14.99 -4.95
C THR A 164 -6.39 -16.44 -4.80
N ALA A 165 -6.59 -17.28 -5.82
CA ALA A 165 -6.07 -18.64 -5.81
C ALA A 165 -4.53 -18.68 -5.81
N VAL A 166 -3.86 -17.79 -6.55
CA VAL A 166 -2.39 -17.67 -6.55
C VAL A 166 -1.89 -17.23 -5.17
N ALA A 167 -2.47 -16.20 -4.57
CA ALA A 167 -2.09 -15.76 -3.23
C ALA A 167 -2.29 -16.87 -2.18
N ASP A 168 -3.35 -17.67 -2.27
CA ASP A 168 -3.54 -18.86 -1.40
C ASP A 168 -2.50 -19.96 -1.66
N LEU A 169 -2.17 -20.22 -2.93
CA LEU A 169 -1.16 -21.23 -3.31
C LEU A 169 0.22 -20.92 -2.73
N TYR A 170 0.60 -19.65 -2.67
CA TYR A 170 1.91 -19.22 -2.18
C TYR A 170 1.92 -18.88 -0.68
N ASN A 171 0.78 -18.93 0.00
CA ASN A 171 0.71 -18.72 1.44
C ASN A 171 1.20 -19.97 2.19
N ASP A 172 2.27 -19.82 2.96
CA ASP A 172 2.98 -20.88 3.68
C ASP A 172 3.12 -20.50 5.16
N PRO A 173 2.03 -20.63 5.96
CA PRO A 173 1.99 -20.17 7.35
C PRO A 173 3.16 -20.69 8.19
N GLY A 174 3.83 -19.79 8.91
CA GLY A 174 5.05 -20.05 9.67
C GLY A 174 6.33 -19.70 8.92
N THR A 175 6.29 -19.65 7.58
CA THR A 175 7.45 -19.35 6.73
C THR A 175 7.26 -18.09 5.90
N PHE A 176 6.12 -17.95 5.21
CA PHE A 176 5.79 -16.81 4.36
C PHE A 176 4.28 -16.59 4.29
N THR A 177 3.83 -15.36 4.54
CA THR A 177 2.42 -14.98 4.40
C THR A 177 2.17 -14.24 3.10
N SER A 178 1.37 -14.81 2.21
CA SER A 178 0.85 -14.09 1.04
C SER A 178 -0.54 -13.56 1.38
N PHE A 179 -0.74 -12.24 1.38
CA PHE A 179 -2.04 -11.65 1.66
C PHE A 179 -2.90 -11.53 0.41
N GLN A 180 -4.20 -11.59 0.63
CA GLN A 180 -5.19 -11.16 -0.35
C GLN A 180 -5.32 -9.64 -0.29
N GLY A 181 -5.17 -8.96 -1.42
CA GLY A 181 -5.31 -7.51 -1.48
C GLY A 181 -5.38 -6.98 -2.90
N TYR A 182 -5.63 -5.68 -3.00
CA TYR A 182 -5.66 -4.89 -4.24
C TYR A 182 -5.52 -3.40 -3.88
N GLU A 183 -5.22 -2.55 -4.85
CA GLU A 183 -5.24 -1.09 -4.65
C GLU A 183 -6.55 -0.47 -5.15
N TRP A 184 -7.19 0.34 -4.30
CA TRP A 184 -8.30 1.22 -4.66
C TRP A 184 -7.74 2.60 -5.05
N THR A 185 -7.81 2.88 -6.36
CA THR A 185 -7.10 3.96 -7.06
C THR A 185 -7.94 5.23 -7.16
N SER A 186 -8.19 5.91 -6.03
CA SER A 186 -8.95 7.18 -6.00
C SER A 186 -8.05 8.39 -6.24
N HIS A 187 -8.33 9.18 -7.28
CA HIS A 187 -7.47 10.30 -7.67
C HIS A 187 -8.27 11.56 -8.08
N PRO A 188 -9.20 12.05 -7.23
CA PRO A 188 -10.08 13.17 -7.60
C PRO A 188 -9.27 14.41 -7.97
N GLY A 189 -9.44 14.91 -9.20
CA GLY A 189 -8.68 16.05 -9.70
C GLY A 189 -7.15 15.82 -9.73
N GLY A 190 -6.71 14.57 -9.86
CA GLY A 190 -5.30 14.17 -9.88
C GLY A 190 -4.67 14.02 -8.49
N ASN A 191 -5.42 14.27 -7.40
CA ASN A 191 -4.92 14.19 -6.04
C ASN A 191 -4.89 12.74 -5.55
N ASN A 192 -3.71 12.23 -5.19
CA ASN A 192 -3.56 10.86 -4.70
C ASN A 192 -4.34 10.64 -3.39
N LEU A 193 -5.38 9.82 -3.46
CA LEU A 193 -6.15 9.29 -2.34
C LEU A 193 -6.27 7.76 -2.44
N HIS A 194 -5.25 7.09 -2.94
CA HIS A 194 -5.26 5.64 -3.07
C HIS A 194 -5.27 4.94 -1.69
N ARG A 195 -5.74 3.69 -1.66
CA ARG A 195 -5.57 2.78 -0.53
C ARG A 195 -5.23 1.39 -1.01
N VAL A 196 -4.29 0.72 -0.32
CA VAL A 196 -4.21 -0.74 -0.40
C VAL A 196 -5.29 -1.34 0.50
N VAL A 197 -6.15 -2.18 -0.07
CA VAL A 197 -7.15 -2.96 0.67
C VAL A 197 -6.59 -4.34 0.95
N ILE A 198 -6.57 -4.76 2.22
CA ILE A 198 -6.01 -6.05 2.66
C ILE A 198 -7.09 -6.85 3.36
N PHE A 199 -7.22 -8.13 3.00
CA PHE A 199 -8.12 -9.05 3.65
C PHE A 199 -7.37 -10.00 4.60
N ARG A 200 -7.96 -10.25 5.76
CA ARG A 200 -7.45 -11.22 6.74
C ARG A 200 -7.61 -12.68 6.29
N GLY A 201 -8.63 -12.93 5.45
CA GLY A 201 -9.09 -14.27 5.07
C GLY A 201 -8.41 -14.86 3.84
N ALA A 202 -8.79 -16.09 3.50
CA ALA A 202 -8.40 -16.79 2.28
C ALA A 202 -9.41 -16.57 1.14
N ALA A 203 -9.12 -17.13 -0.04
CA ALA A 203 -9.89 -16.91 -1.26
C ALA A 203 -11.38 -17.31 -1.12
N ASP A 204 -11.68 -18.38 -0.38
CA ASP A 204 -13.03 -18.86 -0.12
C ASP A 204 -13.96 -17.78 0.47
N LYS A 205 -13.41 -16.94 1.34
CA LYS A 205 -14.12 -15.82 1.95
C LYS A 205 -14.08 -14.58 1.08
N VAL A 206 -12.89 -14.25 0.55
CA VAL A 206 -12.65 -13.03 -0.23
C VAL A 206 -13.45 -13.02 -1.54
N ASN A 207 -13.60 -14.17 -2.20
CA ASN A 207 -14.31 -14.30 -3.50
C ASN A 207 -15.85 -14.17 -3.41
N GLN A 208 -16.40 -14.04 -2.19
CA GLN A 208 -17.83 -13.82 -1.99
C GLN A 208 -18.28 -12.42 -2.44
N ILE A 209 -17.34 -11.48 -2.61
CA ILE A 209 -17.56 -10.17 -3.20
C ILE A 209 -16.51 -9.89 -4.28
N LEU A 210 -16.79 -8.89 -5.12
CA LEU A 210 -15.80 -8.37 -6.05
C LEU A 210 -15.18 -7.09 -5.45
N PRO A 211 -13.90 -6.80 -5.74
CA PRO A 211 -13.24 -5.58 -5.30
C PRO A 211 -14.07 -4.33 -5.65
N PHE A 212 -14.06 -3.35 -4.74
CA PHE A 212 -14.59 -2.02 -4.98
C PHE A 212 -13.50 -1.17 -5.62
N ALA A 213 -13.81 -0.55 -6.75
CA ALA A 213 -12.87 0.26 -7.53
C ALA A 213 -13.31 1.74 -7.54
N SER A 214 -12.43 2.65 -7.94
CA SER A 214 -12.74 4.08 -7.98
C SER A 214 -13.83 4.46 -9.00
N TYR A 215 -14.07 3.65 -10.03
CA TYR A 215 -15.23 3.82 -10.91
C TYR A 215 -16.58 3.59 -10.19
N ASN A 216 -16.59 2.93 -9.03
CA ASN A 216 -17.78 2.83 -8.17
C ASN A 216 -17.97 4.11 -7.34
N SER A 217 -16.90 4.59 -6.71
CA SER A 217 -16.83 5.89 -6.01
C SER A 217 -15.36 6.21 -5.73
N GLU A 218 -15.01 7.48 -5.81
CA GLU A 218 -13.70 8.02 -5.36
C GLU A 218 -13.71 8.44 -3.88
N ASN A 219 -14.87 8.38 -3.21
CA ASN A 219 -15.00 8.80 -1.82
C ASN A 219 -14.60 7.68 -0.82
N PRO A 220 -13.63 7.92 0.09
CA PRO A 220 -13.23 6.93 1.09
C PRO A 220 -14.38 6.43 1.98
N GLU A 221 -15.36 7.27 2.30
CA GLU A 221 -16.52 6.85 3.11
C GLU A 221 -17.38 5.80 2.41
N ASP A 222 -17.41 5.78 1.07
CA ASP A 222 -18.14 4.76 0.32
C ASP A 222 -17.34 3.46 0.21
N LEU A 223 -16.00 3.55 0.14
CA LEU A 223 -15.12 2.39 0.31
C LEU A 223 -15.36 1.75 1.69
N TRP A 224 -15.39 2.54 2.77
CA TRP A 224 -15.62 2.05 4.13
C TRP A 224 -16.98 1.37 4.30
N LYS A 225 -18.04 1.90 3.67
CA LYS A 225 -19.35 1.22 3.64
C LYS A 225 -19.30 -0.11 2.92
N TRP A 226 -18.56 -0.20 1.81
CA TRP A 226 -18.36 -1.47 1.12
C TRP A 226 -17.54 -2.46 1.96
N MET A 227 -16.51 -2.00 2.67
CA MET A 227 -15.74 -2.81 3.61
C MET A 227 -16.62 -3.33 4.75
N GLN A 228 -17.52 -2.51 5.27
CA GLN A 228 -18.51 -2.95 6.26
C GLN A 228 -19.42 -4.05 5.69
N ALA A 229 -19.94 -3.87 4.49
CA ALA A 229 -20.80 -4.87 3.83
C ALA A 229 -20.05 -6.20 3.60
N TYR A 230 -18.74 -6.16 3.35
CA TYR A 230 -17.89 -7.36 3.31
C TYR A 230 -17.88 -8.09 4.65
N GLU A 231 -17.58 -7.39 5.75
CA GLU A 231 -17.53 -8.01 7.08
C GLU A 231 -18.89 -8.61 7.47
N GLU A 232 -19.98 -7.88 7.22
CA GLU A 232 -21.36 -8.31 7.52
C GLU A 232 -21.77 -9.54 6.71
N LYS A 233 -21.42 -9.58 5.42
CA LYS A 233 -21.78 -10.70 4.54
C LYS A 233 -20.97 -11.97 4.83
N THR A 234 -19.68 -11.82 5.10
CA THR A 234 -18.73 -12.94 5.07
C THR A 234 -18.22 -13.36 6.45
N GLY A 235 -18.46 -12.54 7.47
CA GLY A 235 -17.78 -12.64 8.77
C GLY A 235 -16.26 -12.55 8.65
N GLY A 236 -15.76 -11.92 7.59
CA GLY A 236 -14.34 -11.65 7.35
C GLY A 236 -13.88 -10.39 8.07
N SER A 237 -12.59 -10.11 7.97
CA SER A 237 -12.00 -8.85 8.44
C SER A 237 -11.17 -8.25 7.31
N ILE A 238 -11.21 -6.93 7.23
CA ILE A 238 -10.61 -6.15 6.15
C ILE A 238 -10.09 -4.82 6.70
N LEU A 239 -9.00 -4.32 6.14
CA LEU A 239 -8.49 -2.98 6.43
C LEU A 239 -8.04 -2.30 5.14
N ALA A 240 -7.88 -0.99 5.19
CA ALA A 240 -7.33 -0.18 4.11
C ALA A 240 -6.10 0.58 4.63
N ILE A 241 -5.09 0.76 3.78
CA ILE A 241 -3.88 1.51 4.08
C ILE A 241 -3.80 2.68 3.09
N PRO A 242 -4.18 3.90 3.49
CA PRO A 242 -3.84 5.10 2.72
C PRO A 242 -2.32 5.22 2.57
N HIS A 243 -1.88 5.72 1.42
CA HIS A 243 -0.45 5.85 1.12
C HIS A 243 -0.10 7.12 0.35
N ASN A 244 1.13 7.58 0.54
CA ASN A 244 1.78 8.66 -0.20
C ASN A 244 0.92 9.95 -0.30
N GLY A 245 0.70 10.58 0.84
CA GLY A 245 0.04 11.88 0.94
C GLY A 245 0.79 13.02 0.22
N ASN A 246 2.08 12.84 -0.08
CA ASN A 246 2.94 13.77 -0.84
C ASN A 246 2.29 14.27 -2.14
N LEU A 247 1.52 13.42 -2.81
CA LEU A 247 0.88 13.70 -4.09
C LEU A 247 -0.63 14.00 -3.98
N SER A 248 -1.12 14.33 -2.77
CA SER A 248 -2.56 14.51 -2.49
C SER A 248 -3.08 15.95 -2.59
N SER A 249 -2.21 16.93 -2.82
CA SER A 249 -2.50 18.37 -2.72
C SER A 249 -3.15 18.78 -1.38
N GLY A 250 -2.76 18.13 -0.29
CA GLY A 250 -3.23 18.43 1.07
C GLY A 250 -4.49 17.67 1.51
N THR A 251 -5.02 16.78 0.67
CA THR A 251 -6.30 16.09 0.94
C THR A 251 -6.15 14.80 1.74
N MET A 252 -4.94 14.25 1.90
CA MET A 252 -4.72 13.00 2.63
C MET A 252 -5.07 13.12 4.13
N PHE A 253 -4.61 14.20 4.77
CA PHE A 253 -4.82 14.50 6.19
C PHE A 253 -5.69 15.75 6.39
N ASP A 254 -6.76 15.88 5.60
CA ASP A 254 -7.64 17.04 5.59
C ASP A 254 -8.42 17.26 6.91
N VAL A 255 -8.94 18.46 7.13
CA VAL A 255 -9.84 18.81 8.25
C VAL A 255 -11.30 18.90 7.81
N GLU A 256 -11.57 18.50 6.57
CA GLU A 256 -12.89 18.33 5.97
C GLU A 256 -13.03 16.93 5.36
N THR A 257 -14.28 16.51 5.17
CA THR A 257 -14.60 15.27 4.45
C THR A 257 -14.34 15.43 2.96
N PHE A 258 -14.34 14.32 2.20
CA PHE A 258 -14.26 14.34 0.74
C PHE A 258 -15.26 15.30 0.07
N LYS A 259 -16.41 15.53 0.70
CA LYS A 259 -17.48 16.41 0.21
C LYS A 259 -17.37 17.86 0.70
N GLY A 260 -16.29 18.23 1.40
CA GLY A 260 -16.09 19.58 1.96
C GLY A 260 -16.88 19.88 3.24
N ASN A 261 -17.49 18.87 3.87
CA ASN A 261 -18.16 19.07 5.17
C ASN A 261 -17.15 18.98 6.32
N PRO A 262 -17.37 19.69 7.45
CA PRO A 262 -16.55 19.54 8.65
C PRO A 262 -16.50 18.10 9.14
N LEU A 263 -15.34 17.66 9.65
CA LEU A 263 -15.21 16.33 10.24
C LEU A 263 -16.11 16.19 11.47
N SER A 264 -16.73 15.01 11.59
CA SER A 264 -17.53 14.63 12.75
C SER A 264 -16.81 13.56 13.59
N LYS A 265 -17.27 13.35 14.82
CA LYS A 265 -16.82 12.22 15.65
C LYS A 265 -16.99 10.88 14.93
N ALA A 266 -18.13 10.68 14.27
CA ALA A 266 -18.43 9.45 13.53
C ALA A 266 -17.48 9.22 12.35
N TYR A 267 -17.08 10.29 11.64
CA TYR A 267 -16.05 10.19 10.60
C TYR A 267 -14.72 9.74 11.20
N ALA A 268 -14.29 10.37 12.31
CA ALA A 268 -13.01 10.06 12.94
C ALA A 268 -12.94 8.62 13.45
N GLU A 269 -14.02 8.13 14.09
CA GLU A 269 -14.14 6.73 14.52
C GLU A 269 -14.16 5.77 13.32
N SER A 270 -14.88 6.11 12.25
CA SER A 270 -14.94 5.29 11.04
C SER A 270 -13.57 5.18 10.37
N ARG A 271 -12.86 6.31 10.19
CA ARG A 271 -11.52 6.30 9.60
C ARG A 271 -10.56 5.44 10.41
N MET A 272 -10.55 5.55 11.74
CA MET A 272 -9.65 4.73 12.57
C MET A 272 -10.01 3.25 12.61
N ARG A 273 -11.27 2.89 12.40
CA ARG A 273 -11.66 1.48 12.24
C ARG A 273 -11.08 0.89 10.96
N TRP A 274 -11.21 1.61 9.85
CA TRP A 274 -10.93 1.06 8.52
C TRP A 274 -9.50 1.33 8.03
N GLU A 275 -8.90 2.43 8.46
CA GLU A 275 -7.56 2.89 8.08
C GLU A 275 -6.63 2.98 9.30
N PRO A 276 -6.32 1.85 9.98
CA PRO A 276 -5.48 1.87 11.17
C PRO A 276 -4.02 2.21 10.88
N LEU A 277 -3.57 2.05 9.64
CA LEU A 277 -2.18 2.26 9.21
C LEU A 277 -2.09 3.32 8.10
N TYR A 278 -0.90 3.89 7.94
CA TYR A 278 -0.53 4.77 6.84
C TYR A 278 0.84 4.37 6.29
N GLU A 279 0.95 4.22 4.97
CA GLU A 279 2.23 4.08 4.28
C GLU A 279 2.90 5.45 4.16
N VAL A 280 3.87 5.67 5.03
CA VAL A 280 4.54 6.97 5.21
C VAL A 280 5.69 7.16 4.23
N THR A 281 6.26 6.09 3.68
CA THR A 281 7.44 6.15 2.81
C THR A 281 7.35 5.09 1.71
N GLN A 282 7.69 5.50 0.48
CA GLN A 282 7.71 4.64 -0.71
C GLN A 282 8.57 5.26 -1.83
N ILE A 283 8.60 4.65 -3.01
CA ILE A 283 9.43 5.12 -4.14
C ILE A 283 9.12 6.56 -4.56
N LYS A 284 7.86 7.00 -4.44
CA LYS A 284 7.40 8.37 -4.71
C LYS A 284 7.69 9.34 -3.55
N GLY A 285 8.84 9.19 -2.92
CA GLY A 285 9.37 10.02 -1.86
C GLY A 285 8.93 9.67 -0.43
N ASP A 286 9.70 10.17 0.53
CA ASP A 286 9.36 10.06 1.96
C ASP A 286 8.24 11.05 2.34
N GLY A 287 7.35 10.62 3.20
CA GLY A 287 6.17 11.37 3.62
C GLY A 287 6.07 11.52 5.14
N GLU A 288 7.16 11.35 5.90
CA GLU A 288 7.15 11.56 7.35
C GLU A 288 7.06 13.05 7.68
N ALA A 289 7.98 13.84 7.15
CA ALA A 289 8.06 15.29 7.35
C ALA A 289 8.52 16.04 6.09
N HIS A 290 8.47 17.37 6.17
CA HIS A 290 8.92 18.27 5.12
C HIS A 290 9.70 19.43 5.75
N PRO A 291 10.79 19.93 5.16
CA PRO A 291 11.62 20.98 5.74
C PRO A 291 10.85 22.27 6.03
N PHE A 292 9.90 22.65 5.16
CA PHE A 292 9.01 23.80 5.43
C PHE A 292 8.17 23.66 6.71
N LEU A 293 7.79 22.43 7.10
CA LEU A 293 6.96 22.17 8.28
C LEU A 293 7.78 21.89 9.55
N SER A 294 9.05 21.52 9.38
CA SER A 294 9.99 21.20 10.46
C SER A 294 11.36 21.84 10.18
N PRO A 295 11.46 23.18 10.16
CA PRO A 295 12.68 23.88 9.73
C PRO A 295 13.89 23.66 10.63
N ASP A 296 13.67 23.25 11.88
CA ASP A 296 14.73 22.98 12.86
C ASP A 296 15.13 21.49 12.92
N ASP A 297 14.55 20.64 12.05
CA ASP A 297 14.86 19.22 11.97
C ASP A 297 15.70 18.93 10.73
N GLU A 298 16.99 18.61 10.94
CA GLU A 298 17.94 18.31 9.87
C GLU A 298 17.59 17.05 9.06
N PHE A 299 16.72 16.18 9.59
CA PHE A 299 16.26 14.97 8.92
C PHE A 299 14.92 15.16 8.17
N ALA A 300 14.33 16.35 8.21
CA ALA A 300 13.04 16.60 7.58
C ALA A 300 13.09 16.73 6.06
N ASP A 301 14.28 16.89 5.47
CA ASP A 301 14.50 16.86 4.02
C ASP A 301 15.18 15.55 3.61
N TYR A 302 14.37 14.52 3.40
CA TYR A 302 14.83 13.19 3.00
C TYR A 302 13.95 12.68 1.85
N GLU A 303 14.55 12.44 0.68
CA GLU A 303 13.86 11.91 -0.52
C GLU A 303 12.53 12.61 -0.85
N THR A 304 12.49 13.95 -0.75
CA THR A 304 11.27 14.74 -0.85
C THR A 304 10.68 14.75 -2.27
N TRP A 305 9.38 14.44 -2.39
CA TRP A 305 8.57 14.63 -3.61
C TRP A 305 7.48 15.66 -3.39
N ASP A 306 7.72 16.88 -3.86
CA ASP A 306 6.86 18.04 -3.59
C ASP A 306 6.60 18.91 -4.84
N LYS A 307 6.70 18.36 -6.06
CA LYS A 307 6.47 19.14 -7.30
C LYS A 307 4.99 19.41 -7.58
N GLY A 308 4.09 18.50 -7.20
CA GLY A 308 2.66 18.60 -7.47
C GLY A 308 1.86 17.39 -6.99
N ASN A 309 0.67 17.21 -7.54
CA ASN A 309 -0.15 16.00 -7.39
C ASN A 309 0.29 14.88 -8.36
N LEU A 310 -0.45 13.76 -8.40
CA LEU A 310 -0.03 12.52 -9.07
C LEU A 310 0.27 12.69 -10.57
N ASP A 311 -0.53 13.49 -11.27
CA ASP A 311 -0.41 13.79 -12.70
C ASP A 311 0.22 15.17 -12.97
N LEU A 312 0.72 15.85 -11.93
CA LEU A 312 1.26 17.21 -11.95
C LEU A 312 0.32 18.26 -12.57
N SER A 313 -0.98 17.98 -12.62
CA SER A 313 -2.00 18.95 -13.06
C SER A 313 -2.19 20.09 -12.06
N VAL A 314 -1.78 19.89 -10.80
CA VAL A 314 -1.73 20.91 -9.74
C VAL A 314 -0.33 20.97 -9.16
N LEU A 315 0.35 22.11 -9.36
CA LEU A 315 1.66 22.37 -8.76
C LEU A 315 1.55 22.60 -7.26
N LYS A 316 2.59 22.20 -6.54
CA LYS A 316 2.62 22.29 -5.08
C LYS A 316 2.60 23.72 -4.57
N LYS A 317 1.90 23.90 -3.44
CA LYS A 317 1.90 25.14 -2.64
C LYS A 317 2.16 24.79 -1.18
N ASN A 318 2.85 25.68 -0.46
CA ASN A 318 3.16 25.47 0.96
C ASN A 318 1.91 25.26 1.84
N SER A 319 0.77 25.83 1.46
CA SER A 319 -0.51 25.63 2.16
C SER A 319 -1.03 24.19 2.11
N MET A 320 -0.59 23.39 1.14
CA MET A 320 -0.99 21.99 0.97
C MET A 320 -0.23 21.06 1.92
N LEU A 321 1.06 21.32 2.14
CA LEU A 321 2.02 20.41 2.79
C LEU A 321 1.52 19.87 4.14
N ALA A 322 0.89 20.71 4.96
CA ALA A 322 0.40 20.29 6.26
C ALA A 322 -0.67 19.16 6.19
N GLY A 323 -1.32 18.96 5.04
CA GLY A 323 -2.26 17.87 4.79
C GLY A 323 -1.67 16.66 4.08
N GLU A 324 -0.35 16.63 3.86
CA GLU A 324 0.33 15.62 3.02
C GLU A 324 1.28 14.73 3.81
N TYR A 325 1.92 15.29 4.84
CA TYR A 325 2.97 14.61 5.60
C TYR A 325 2.46 14.01 6.91
N GLY A 326 2.90 12.79 7.21
CA GLY A 326 2.45 11.96 8.32
C GLY A 326 2.61 12.65 9.68
N ARG A 327 3.74 13.30 9.95
CA ARG A 327 3.99 14.05 11.20
C ARG A 327 2.97 15.18 11.41
N SER A 328 2.62 15.90 10.33
CA SER A 328 1.59 16.92 10.37
C SER A 328 0.20 16.31 10.55
N GLY A 329 -0.08 15.18 9.89
CA GLY A 329 -1.29 14.39 10.11
C GLY A 329 -1.49 14.01 11.59
N LEU A 330 -0.45 13.50 12.25
CA LEU A 330 -0.47 13.19 13.68
C LEU A 330 -0.77 14.45 14.54
N LYS A 331 -0.12 15.59 14.24
CA LYS A 331 -0.38 16.88 14.92
C LYS A 331 -1.84 17.33 14.74
N ARG A 332 -2.38 17.25 13.52
CA ARG A 332 -3.80 17.53 13.22
C ARG A 332 -4.72 16.59 13.97
N GLY A 333 -4.35 15.31 14.08
CA GLY A 333 -5.07 14.30 14.84
C GLY A 333 -5.26 14.67 16.31
N LEU A 334 -4.19 15.12 16.98
CA LEU A 334 -4.25 15.59 18.37
C LEU A 334 -5.22 16.78 18.53
N LEU A 335 -5.16 17.75 17.61
CA LEU A 335 -6.08 18.90 17.61
C LEU A 335 -7.54 18.47 17.41
N LEU A 336 -7.79 17.55 16.46
CA LEU A 336 -9.12 17.03 16.16
C LEU A 336 -9.66 16.18 17.30
N GLN A 337 -8.82 15.44 18.02
CA GLN A 337 -9.22 14.70 19.21
C GLN A 337 -9.81 15.61 20.28
N GLY A 338 -9.19 16.77 20.53
CA GLY A 338 -9.72 17.77 21.46
C GLY A 338 -11.05 18.38 21.03
N LYS A 339 -11.29 18.51 19.72
CA LYS A 339 -12.53 19.10 19.17
C LYS A 339 -13.68 18.11 19.02
N LEU A 340 -13.38 16.90 18.56
CA LEU A 340 -14.37 15.89 18.17
C LEU A 340 -14.57 14.80 19.24
N GLY A 341 -13.64 14.68 20.19
CA GLY A 341 -13.57 13.55 21.12
C GLY A 341 -13.11 12.24 20.45
N ALA A 342 -12.64 12.29 19.20
CA ALA A 342 -12.09 11.17 18.45
C ALA A 342 -11.00 11.66 17.48
N ASN A 343 -9.98 10.83 17.23
CA ASN A 343 -8.80 11.20 16.45
C ASN A 343 -8.80 10.48 15.08
N PRO A 344 -9.04 11.14 13.94
CA PRO A 344 -9.04 10.51 12.62
C PRO A 344 -7.64 10.17 12.09
N TYR A 345 -6.57 10.56 12.78
CA TYR A 345 -5.18 10.46 12.34
C TYR A 345 -4.29 9.80 13.40
N LYS A 346 -4.84 8.85 14.17
CA LYS A 346 -4.11 8.05 15.15
C LYS A 346 -3.63 6.71 14.53
N PHE A 347 -2.99 6.80 13.37
CA PHE A 347 -2.54 5.64 12.59
C PHE A 347 -1.17 5.11 13.06
N GLY A 348 -0.90 3.84 12.78
CA GLY A 348 0.46 3.27 12.80
C GLY A 348 1.15 3.54 11.46
N MET A 349 2.48 3.57 11.45
CA MET A 349 3.25 3.81 10.22
C MET A 349 3.82 2.51 9.66
N ILE A 350 3.82 2.41 8.33
CA ILE A 350 4.56 1.40 7.57
C ILE A 350 5.27 2.05 6.38
N GLY A 351 6.27 1.37 5.82
CA GLY A 351 6.80 1.67 4.48
C GLY A 351 6.39 0.57 3.52
N SER A 352 6.38 0.84 2.22
CA SER A 352 6.16 -0.17 1.16
C SER A 352 6.75 0.36 -0.14
N THR A 353 6.86 -0.47 -1.18
CA THR A 353 7.55 -0.02 -2.40
C THR A 353 6.67 0.79 -3.34
N ASP A 354 5.40 0.41 -3.49
CA ASP A 354 4.57 0.83 -4.63
C ASP A 354 5.30 0.53 -5.97
N SER A 355 6.04 -0.58 -6.02
CA SER A 355 6.81 -0.95 -7.21
C SER A 355 5.89 -1.51 -8.29
N HIS A 356 6.10 -1.11 -9.55
CA HIS A 356 5.38 -1.60 -10.74
C HIS A 356 6.26 -2.51 -11.62
N THR A 357 7.32 -3.05 -11.03
CA THR A 357 8.21 -4.03 -11.67
C THR A 357 7.87 -5.47 -11.26
N SER A 358 6.93 -5.66 -10.33
CA SER A 358 6.71 -6.91 -9.58
C SER A 358 7.86 -7.32 -8.66
N LEU A 359 8.83 -6.43 -8.45
CA LEU A 359 9.98 -6.65 -7.59
C LEU A 359 9.88 -5.76 -6.35
N ALA A 360 9.67 -6.38 -5.18
CA ALA A 360 9.66 -5.71 -3.88
C ALA A 360 11.11 -5.42 -3.41
N THR A 361 11.82 -4.57 -4.15
CA THR A 361 13.26 -4.32 -3.98
C THR A 361 13.54 -3.00 -3.27
N ALA A 362 13.28 -2.93 -1.96
CA ALA A 362 13.53 -1.70 -1.20
C ALA A 362 14.99 -1.48 -0.76
N ALA A 363 15.92 -2.36 -1.14
CA ALA A 363 17.34 -2.23 -0.80
C ALA A 363 18.08 -1.49 -1.93
N GLU A 364 18.87 -0.48 -1.59
CA GLU A 364 19.58 0.40 -2.54
C GLU A 364 20.46 -0.38 -3.53
N GLU A 365 21.22 -1.35 -3.05
CA GLU A 365 22.12 -2.17 -3.87
C GLU A 365 21.37 -3.12 -4.82
N ASN A 366 20.05 -3.24 -4.65
CA ASN A 366 19.18 -4.11 -5.44
C ASN A 366 17.95 -3.35 -5.96
N PHE A 367 18.00 -2.02 -6.11
CA PHE A 367 16.84 -1.20 -6.47
C PHE A 367 16.52 -1.21 -7.97
N PHE A 368 15.34 -1.69 -8.35
CA PHE A 368 14.89 -1.83 -9.75
C PHE A 368 14.05 -0.66 -10.31
N GLY A 369 13.84 0.40 -9.53
CA GLY A 369 13.06 1.56 -9.99
C GLY A 369 11.54 1.39 -9.85
N LYS A 370 10.81 2.48 -10.11
CA LYS A 370 9.35 2.57 -9.95
C LYS A 370 8.58 1.65 -10.90
N HIS A 371 9.03 1.53 -12.15
CA HIS A 371 8.37 0.74 -13.20
C HIS A 371 9.40 0.14 -14.16
N SER A 372 9.01 -0.84 -14.97
CA SER A 372 9.93 -1.62 -15.83
C SER A 372 10.77 -0.77 -16.79
N GLY A 373 10.25 0.37 -17.25
CA GLY A 373 10.99 1.34 -18.04
C GLY A 373 12.09 2.11 -17.28
N LYS A 374 12.28 1.86 -15.99
CA LYS A 374 13.31 2.45 -15.11
C LYS A 374 14.16 1.38 -14.41
N GLU A 375 14.11 0.15 -14.91
CA GLU A 375 15.03 -0.91 -14.49
C GLU A 375 16.51 -0.51 -14.69
N PRO A 376 17.45 -1.16 -13.99
CA PRO A 376 18.86 -0.75 -13.98
C PRO A 376 19.49 -0.61 -15.38
N THR A 377 19.94 0.61 -15.71
CA THR A 377 20.83 0.93 -16.84
C THR A 377 21.83 2.02 -16.40
N PRO A 378 23.01 2.15 -17.05
CA PRO A 378 24.02 3.12 -16.61
C PRO A 378 23.53 4.57 -16.57
N GLU A 379 22.62 4.96 -17.46
CA GLU A 379 22.13 6.33 -17.63
C GLU A 379 20.77 6.59 -16.95
N ARG A 380 20.18 5.60 -16.26
CA ARG A 380 18.80 5.70 -15.72
C ARG A 380 18.57 6.95 -14.86
N TRP A 381 19.60 7.39 -14.14
CA TRP A 381 19.53 8.52 -13.21
C TRP A 381 19.17 9.83 -13.92
N ASN A 382 19.59 10.00 -15.19
CA ASN A 382 19.38 11.21 -15.97
C ASN A 382 18.11 11.15 -16.84
N HIS A 383 17.33 10.08 -16.75
CA HIS A 383 16.09 9.95 -17.52
C HIS A 383 14.90 10.35 -16.63
N PRO A 384 13.95 11.17 -17.12
CA PRO A 384 12.74 11.49 -16.36
C PRO A 384 11.92 10.23 -16.18
N ILE A 385 11.45 9.96 -14.96
CA ILE A 385 10.48 8.91 -14.64
C ILE A 385 9.10 9.34 -15.13
N PHE A 386 8.77 10.60 -14.85
CA PHE A 386 7.57 11.26 -15.31
C PHE A 386 7.94 12.62 -15.91
N ASP A 387 7.23 12.98 -16.97
CA ASP A 387 7.25 14.31 -17.58
C ASP A 387 5.82 14.69 -17.92
N PHE A 388 5.30 15.66 -17.18
CA PHE A 388 3.97 16.23 -17.43
C PHE A 388 4.13 17.70 -17.76
N ASN A 389 3.97 18.03 -19.04
CA ASN A 389 4.05 19.39 -19.57
C ASN A 389 5.34 20.15 -19.16
N GLY A 390 6.49 19.47 -19.13
CA GLY A 390 7.78 20.06 -18.81
C GLY A 390 8.13 20.07 -17.32
N VAL A 391 7.23 19.59 -16.45
CA VAL A 391 7.57 19.31 -15.05
C VAL A 391 8.00 17.85 -14.96
N GLN A 392 9.29 17.66 -14.74
CA GLN A 392 9.91 16.34 -14.73
C GLN A 392 10.22 15.87 -13.30
N VAL A 393 10.10 14.57 -13.07
CA VAL A 393 10.70 13.89 -11.91
C VAL A 393 11.80 12.98 -12.43
N MET A 394 13.04 13.22 -12.04
CA MET A 394 14.20 12.53 -12.61
C MET A 394 14.48 11.19 -11.94
N GLY A 395 15.15 10.29 -12.65
CA GLY A 395 15.51 8.95 -12.17
C GLY A 395 16.21 8.95 -10.80
N TRP A 396 17.10 9.90 -10.55
CA TRP A 396 17.80 10.05 -9.27
C TRP A 396 16.93 10.51 -8.10
N GLN A 397 15.69 10.98 -8.35
CA GLN A 397 14.76 11.40 -7.31
C GLN A 397 13.95 10.24 -6.72
N GLN A 398 14.16 8.99 -7.14
CA GLN A 398 13.46 7.85 -6.55
C GLN A 398 14.08 7.46 -5.21
N ALA A 399 13.25 7.28 -4.20
CA ALA A 399 13.64 6.52 -3.03
C ALA A 399 13.58 5.01 -3.35
N ALA A 400 14.51 4.20 -2.84
CA ALA A 400 14.33 2.75 -2.90
C ALA A 400 13.16 2.27 -2.02
N SER A 401 12.88 3.02 -0.95
CA SER A 401 11.88 2.77 0.11
C SER A 401 10.60 2.06 -0.35
N GLY A 402 9.99 1.20 0.46
CA GLY A 402 10.34 0.79 1.83
C GLY A 402 9.71 -0.56 2.20
N TYR A 403 9.83 -0.97 3.47
CA TYR A 403 9.19 -2.18 4.01
C TYR A 403 8.36 -1.89 5.26
N ALA A 404 7.30 -2.68 5.42
CA ALA A 404 6.46 -2.73 6.59
C ALA A 404 7.07 -3.70 7.60
N ALA A 405 7.30 -3.23 8.83
CA ALA A 405 7.70 -4.08 9.94
C ALA A 405 6.51 -4.27 10.89
N VAL A 406 6.17 -5.52 11.19
CA VAL A 406 4.99 -5.88 11.99
C VAL A 406 5.39 -6.77 13.16
N TRP A 407 5.14 -6.32 14.38
CA TRP A 407 5.30 -7.12 15.59
C TRP A 407 4.14 -8.11 15.71
N ALA A 408 4.37 -9.38 15.38
CA ALA A 408 3.36 -10.43 15.54
C ALA A 408 3.92 -11.65 16.29
N ARG A 409 3.03 -12.56 16.67
CA ARG A 409 3.40 -13.78 17.41
C ARG A 409 3.98 -14.86 16.51
N GLU A 410 3.47 -14.93 15.28
CA GLU A 410 3.77 -15.95 14.29
C GLU A 410 3.56 -15.38 12.89
N ASN A 411 4.18 -16.00 11.87
CA ASN A 411 4.04 -15.60 10.47
C ASN A 411 2.76 -16.20 9.87
N THR A 412 1.60 -15.63 10.20
CA THR A 412 0.31 -16.02 9.63
C THR A 412 -0.49 -14.80 9.21
N ARG A 413 -1.38 -14.94 8.22
CA ARG A 413 -2.32 -13.86 7.81
C ARG A 413 -3.03 -13.27 9.02
N GLN A 414 -3.54 -14.13 9.90
CA GLN A 414 -4.26 -13.76 11.10
C GLN A 414 -3.39 -12.94 12.05
N ALA A 415 -2.23 -13.45 12.44
CA ALA A 415 -1.40 -12.79 13.44
C ALA A 415 -0.82 -11.46 12.94
N ILE A 416 -0.38 -11.41 11.68
CA ILE A 416 0.18 -10.20 11.07
C ILE A 416 -0.93 -9.15 10.85
N PHE A 417 -2.09 -9.55 10.31
CA PHE A 417 -3.23 -8.63 10.12
C PHE A 417 -3.75 -8.08 11.46
N ASP A 418 -3.89 -8.93 12.48
CA ASP A 418 -4.38 -8.50 13.78
C ASP A 418 -3.38 -7.52 14.44
N ALA A 419 -2.07 -7.70 14.22
CA ALA A 419 -1.03 -6.75 14.64
C ALA A 419 -1.09 -5.42 13.87
N MET A 420 -1.33 -5.46 12.55
CA MET A 420 -1.58 -4.27 11.74
C MET A 420 -2.78 -3.47 12.26
N GLN A 421 -3.90 -4.13 12.59
CA GLN A 421 -5.06 -3.47 13.20
C GLN A 421 -4.75 -2.84 14.55
N ARG A 422 -3.91 -3.48 15.36
CA ARG A 422 -3.43 -2.93 16.65
C ARG A 422 -2.37 -1.83 16.50
N LYS A 423 -1.90 -1.55 15.29
CA LYS A 423 -0.82 -0.58 15.00
C LYS A 423 0.52 -0.99 15.61
N GLU A 424 0.75 -2.30 15.77
CA GLU A 424 2.02 -2.87 16.25
C GLU A 424 3.04 -2.90 15.11
N THR A 425 3.28 -1.74 14.47
CA THR A 425 4.03 -1.62 13.23
C THR A 425 5.03 -0.47 13.27
N TYR A 426 6.02 -0.50 12.38
CA TYR A 426 6.85 0.66 12.04
C TYR A 426 7.28 0.60 10.57
N ALA A 427 7.65 1.77 10.04
CA ALA A 427 8.18 1.92 8.69
C ALA A 427 9.70 1.74 8.67
N THR A 428 10.21 1.24 7.55
CA THR A 428 11.65 1.23 7.26
C THR A 428 11.87 1.63 5.80
N THR A 429 12.98 2.33 5.52
CA THR A 429 13.40 2.72 4.16
C THR A 429 14.14 1.58 3.44
N GLY A 430 13.86 0.32 3.79
CA GLY A 430 14.48 -0.88 3.23
C GLY A 430 15.29 -1.71 4.24
N SER A 431 15.87 -1.06 5.26
CA SER A 431 16.62 -1.73 6.32
C SER A 431 15.73 -2.52 7.27
N ARG A 432 15.99 -3.82 7.43
CA ARG A 432 15.15 -4.72 8.25
C ARG A 432 15.62 -4.82 9.71
N MET A 433 15.68 -3.68 10.39
CA MET A 433 16.11 -3.54 11.79
C MET A 433 14.98 -3.89 12.75
N THR A 434 15.25 -4.63 13.83
CA THR A 434 14.28 -4.88 14.91
C THR A 434 14.27 -3.69 15.87
N VAL A 435 13.14 -2.97 15.95
CA VAL A 435 12.99 -1.78 16.80
C VAL A 435 11.87 -2.00 17.82
N ARG A 436 12.17 -1.75 19.10
CA ARG A 436 11.17 -1.63 20.16
C ARG A 436 11.23 -0.25 20.77
N PHE A 437 10.07 0.38 20.87
CA PHE A 437 9.91 1.64 21.56
C PHE A 437 9.07 1.38 22.81
N PHE A 438 9.56 1.86 23.94
CA PHE A 438 8.85 1.83 25.21
C PHE A 438 8.65 3.26 25.69
N GLY A 439 7.49 3.54 26.25
CA GLY A 439 7.16 4.86 26.78
C GLY A 439 6.00 4.78 27.75
N GLY A 440 6.04 5.61 28.78
CA GLY A 440 5.03 5.66 29.83
C GLY A 440 5.39 6.75 30.84
N TRP A 441 4.40 7.20 31.62
CA TRP A 441 4.58 8.26 32.61
C TRP A 441 5.58 7.90 33.72
N ASP A 442 5.73 6.61 34.00
CA ASP A 442 6.63 6.08 35.04
C ASP A 442 7.83 5.31 34.43
N PHE A 443 8.15 5.52 33.13
CA PHE A 443 9.29 4.87 32.47
C PHE A 443 10.62 5.41 33.03
N VAL A 444 11.47 4.53 33.53
CA VAL A 444 12.81 4.85 34.06
C VAL A 444 13.92 4.30 33.16
N ALA A 445 15.14 4.80 33.29
CA ALA A 445 16.26 4.44 32.41
C ALA A 445 16.56 2.92 32.43
N GLU A 446 16.41 2.27 33.59
CA GLU A 446 16.60 0.84 33.75
C GLU A 446 15.62 0.00 32.92
N ASP A 447 14.42 0.52 32.62
CA ASP A 447 13.41 -0.18 31.82
C ASP A 447 13.88 -0.36 30.36
N ALA A 448 14.71 0.56 29.86
CA ALA A 448 15.30 0.46 28.52
C ALA A 448 16.41 -0.60 28.41
N HIS A 449 16.98 -1.01 29.54
CA HIS A 449 18.10 -1.96 29.60
C HIS A 449 17.66 -3.40 29.88
N ASN A 450 16.37 -3.61 30.16
CA ASN A 450 15.82 -4.93 30.34
C ASN A 450 15.20 -5.43 29.00
N ARG A 451 15.20 -6.75 28.79
CA ARG A 451 14.42 -7.41 27.72
C ARG A 451 13.15 -8.10 28.27
N LEU A 452 12.86 -7.85 29.55
CA LEU A 452 11.85 -8.51 30.37
C LEU A 452 10.85 -7.44 30.82
N PRO A 453 9.62 -7.43 30.30
CA PRO A 453 8.67 -6.33 30.45
C PRO A 453 8.60 -5.72 31.86
#